data_AF-A0A1F5HFE8-F1
#
_entry.id   AF-A0A1F5HFE8-F1
#
_cell.length_a   1.000
_cell.length_b   1.000
_cell.length_c   1.000
_cell.angle_alpha   90.00
_cell.angle_beta   90.00
_cell.angle_gamma   90.00
#
_symmetry.space_group_name_H-M   'P 1'
#
loop_
_entity.id
_entity.type
_entity.pdbx_description
1 polymer ?
#
loop_
_entity_poly.entity_id
_entity_poly.type
_entity_poly.pdbx_seq_one_letter_code
_entity_poly.pdbx_strand_id
1 'polypeptide(L)'
;MLRHNIPLIPAEVIGYNMNLLVPKRDAALFWKPRTGKKPKAGWGTQLKEKLSANKLFKKMGIPLKLDWILIDEFKDFDQFKKYLGRITNSDKDFFVCFDWGKMFGTSYVGGHVCVLDKVYVDKGEIRMIDPEYRAPKWRVVKTKKLYQAMKFHGKKNSAGFWNLSLIK
;
A
#
# COMPACT_ATOMS: atom_id res chain seq x y z
N MET A 1 1.32 9.31 11.83
CA MET A 1 0.56 10.56 11.58
C MET A 1 0.49 11.41 12.84
N LEU A 2 -0.40 11.12 13.80
CA LEU A 2 -0.52 11.89 15.05
C LEU A 2 0.72 11.79 15.96
N ARG A 3 1.33 10.60 16.08
CA ARG A 3 2.60 10.42 16.85
C ARG A 3 3.76 11.31 16.38
N HIS A 4 3.66 11.79 15.14
CA HIS A 4 4.70 12.49 14.41
C HIS A 4 4.31 13.94 14.08
N ASN A 5 3.24 14.46 14.70
CA ASN A 5 2.69 15.80 14.43
C ASN A 5 2.41 16.08 12.95
N ILE A 6 2.13 15.03 12.16
CA ILE A 6 1.74 15.18 10.76
C ILE A 6 0.28 15.62 10.73
N PRO A 7 -0.06 16.74 10.04
CA PRO A 7 -1.44 17.20 9.93
C PRO A 7 -2.37 16.10 9.43
N LEU A 8 -3.54 15.99 10.05
CA LEU A 8 -4.61 15.12 9.54
C LEU A 8 -5.17 15.75 8.27
N ILE A 9 -4.90 15.12 7.14
CA ILE A 9 -5.39 15.57 5.83
C ILE A 9 -6.52 14.62 5.42
N PRO A 10 -7.70 15.14 5.02
CA PRO A 10 -8.77 14.29 4.52
C PRO A 10 -8.34 13.46 3.31
N ALA A 11 -8.73 12.19 3.28
CA ALA A 11 -8.38 11.27 2.20
C ALA A 11 -8.84 11.78 0.82
N GLU A 12 -9.96 12.51 0.76
CA GLU A 12 -10.48 13.08 -0.48
C GLU A 12 -9.58 14.21 -1.03
N VAL A 13 -8.93 14.98 -0.16
CA VAL A 13 -7.95 16.02 -0.57
C VAL A 13 -6.72 15.38 -1.20
N ILE A 14 -6.27 14.25 -0.62
CA ILE A 14 -5.19 13.42 -1.17
C ILE A 14 -5.64 12.87 -2.53
N GLY A 15 -6.83 12.26 -2.61
CA GLY A 15 -7.40 11.72 -3.84
C GLY A 15 -7.51 12.77 -4.95
N TYR A 16 -8.02 13.96 -4.64
CA TYR A 16 -8.09 15.08 -5.59
C TYR A 16 -6.72 15.44 -6.17
N ASN A 17 -5.70 15.55 -5.32
CA ASN A 17 -4.33 15.86 -5.75
C ASN A 17 -3.65 14.70 -6.49
N MET A 18 -4.12 13.47 -6.28
CA MET A 18 -3.70 12.27 -7.02
C MET A 18 -4.54 11.98 -8.27
N ASN A 19 -5.29 12.97 -8.77
CA ASN A 19 -6.14 12.83 -9.95
C ASN A 19 -7.20 11.73 -9.83
N LEU A 20 -7.86 11.59 -8.67
CA LEU A 20 -8.99 10.68 -8.48
C LEU A 20 -10.02 10.85 -9.61
N LEU A 21 -10.25 9.77 -10.35
CA LEU A 21 -11.16 9.68 -11.48
C LEU A 21 -12.23 8.64 -11.17
N VAL A 22 -13.50 9.05 -11.25
CA VAL A 22 -14.67 8.22 -10.92
C VAL A 22 -15.72 8.26 -12.04
N PRO A 23 -16.65 7.29 -12.11
CA PRO A 23 -17.81 7.38 -13.01
C PRO A 23 -18.64 8.63 -12.72
N LYS A 24 -19.27 9.23 -13.76
CA LYS A 24 -20.17 10.38 -13.57
C LYS A 24 -21.27 10.12 -12.52
N ARG A 25 -21.84 8.92 -12.52
CA ARG A 25 -22.88 8.49 -11.57
C ARG A 25 -22.42 8.49 -10.11
N ASP A 26 -21.12 8.36 -9.85
CA ASP A 26 -20.56 8.25 -8.50
C ASP A 26 -19.93 9.58 -8.06
N ALA A 27 -19.92 10.62 -8.92
CA ALA A 27 -19.23 11.88 -8.66
C ALA A 27 -19.73 12.59 -7.40
N ALA A 28 -21.02 12.43 -7.06
CA ALA A 28 -21.62 13.01 -5.87
C ALA A 28 -21.15 12.35 -4.56
N LEU A 29 -20.49 11.19 -4.61
CA LEU A 29 -19.98 10.48 -3.44
C LEU A 29 -18.60 10.97 -2.98
N PHE A 30 -17.98 11.89 -3.71
CA PHE A 30 -16.61 12.33 -3.45
C PHE A 30 -16.51 13.85 -3.50
N TRP A 31 -15.57 14.41 -2.73
CA TRP A 31 -15.21 15.82 -2.82
C TRP A 31 -14.37 16.11 -4.08
N LYS A 32 -14.98 16.83 -5.04
CA LYS A 32 -14.36 17.32 -6.29
C LYS A 32 -13.63 16.25 -7.13
N PRO A 33 -14.20 15.06 -7.39
CA PRO A 33 -13.53 14.07 -8.21
C PRO A 33 -13.45 14.53 -9.68
N ARG A 34 -12.52 13.96 -10.44
CA ARG A 34 -12.58 14.04 -11.91
C ARG A 34 -13.55 12.98 -12.41
N THR A 35 -14.21 13.25 -13.54
CA THR A 35 -15.02 12.27 -14.25
C THR A 35 -14.54 12.17 -15.69
N GLY A 36 -14.81 11.04 -16.37
CA GLY A 36 -14.32 10.83 -17.73
C GLY A 36 -14.48 9.40 -18.21
N LYS A 37 -13.72 9.02 -19.24
CA LYS A 37 -13.65 7.64 -19.73
C LYS A 37 -12.93 6.75 -18.71
N LYS A 38 -13.40 5.51 -18.55
CA LYS A 38 -12.79 4.53 -17.66
C LYS A 38 -11.34 4.26 -18.09
N PRO A 39 -10.34 4.47 -17.22
CA PRO A 39 -8.95 4.10 -17.51
C PRO A 39 -8.77 2.59 -17.67
N LYS A 40 -7.74 2.17 -18.41
CA LYS A 40 -7.39 0.75 -18.57
C LYS A 40 -7.15 0.04 -17.24
N ALA A 41 -6.51 0.73 -16.28
CA ALA A 41 -6.25 0.23 -14.93
C ALA A 41 -7.47 0.32 -13.98
N GLY A 42 -8.59 0.87 -14.44
CA GLY A 42 -9.80 1.08 -13.63
C GLY A 42 -9.94 2.49 -13.06
N TRP A 43 -11.01 2.68 -12.29
CA TRP A 43 -11.30 3.93 -11.57
C TRP A 43 -10.39 4.08 -10.36
N GLY A 44 -10.21 5.32 -9.89
CA GLY A 44 -9.34 5.62 -8.75
C GLY A 44 -8.33 6.73 -9.06
N THR A 45 -7.32 6.84 -8.20
CA THR A 45 -6.24 7.82 -8.36
C THR A 45 -5.39 7.49 -9.58
N GLN A 46 -5.19 8.48 -10.45
CA GLN A 46 -4.43 8.32 -11.68
C GLN A 46 -3.00 8.84 -11.48
N LEU A 47 -2.12 7.95 -11.05
CA LEU A 47 -0.69 8.21 -10.96
C LEU A 47 -0.09 8.16 -12.38
N LYS A 48 -0.01 9.30 -13.06
CA LYS A 48 0.89 9.44 -14.22
C LYS A 48 2.32 9.32 -13.70
N GLU A 49 3.25 8.76 -14.48
CA GLU A 49 4.67 8.51 -14.16
C GLU A 49 5.41 9.68 -13.47
N LYS A 50 4.88 10.90 -13.56
CA LYS A 50 5.42 12.12 -12.95
C LYS A 50 4.84 12.50 -11.57
N LEU A 51 3.95 11.72 -10.96
CA LEU A 51 3.47 11.90 -9.57
C LEU A 51 3.78 10.66 -8.74
N SER A 52 4.99 10.59 -8.15
CA SER A 52 5.27 9.64 -7.06
C SER A 52 4.63 10.15 -5.77
N ALA A 53 4.31 9.27 -4.82
CA ALA A 53 3.82 9.66 -3.49
C ALA A 53 4.70 10.76 -2.86
N ASN A 54 6.03 10.69 -3.05
CA ASN A 54 6.98 11.71 -2.59
C ASN A 54 6.77 13.09 -3.21
N LYS A 55 6.44 13.16 -4.52
CA LYS A 55 6.11 14.44 -5.16
C LYS A 55 4.82 15.03 -4.61
N LEU A 56 3.83 14.19 -4.33
CA LEU A 56 2.59 14.60 -3.68
C LEU A 56 2.87 15.13 -2.27
N PHE A 57 3.63 14.40 -1.46
CA PHE A 57 4.01 14.80 -0.11
C PHE A 57 4.71 16.16 -0.12
N LYS A 58 5.71 16.35 -1.00
CA LYS A 58 6.40 17.64 -1.18
C LYS A 58 5.44 18.76 -1.59
N LYS A 59 4.54 18.52 -2.55
CA LYS A 59 3.55 19.51 -3.00
C LYS A 59 2.61 19.95 -1.88
N MET A 60 2.24 19.01 -1.00
CA MET A 60 1.27 19.23 0.08
C MET A 60 1.92 19.63 1.41
N GLY A 61 3.25 19.81 1.45
CA GLY A 61 3.97 20.11 2.70
C GLY A 61 3.92 18.98 3.73
N ILE A 62 3.70 17.74 3.29
CA ILE A 62 3.67 16.56 4.16
C ILE A 62 5.11 16.09 4.36
N PRO A 63 5.65 16.05 5.60
CA PRO A 63 7.05 15.72 5.87
C PRO A 63 7.31 14.21 5.81
N LEU A 64 6.79 13.54 4.78
CA LEU A 64 6.91 12.09 4.59
C LEU A 64 7.71 11.75 3.34
N LYS A 65 8.38 10.61 3.42
CA LYS A 65 9.05 9.94 2.31
C LYS A 65 8.61 8.48 2.25
N LEU A 66 8.30 8.02 1.05
CA LEU A 66 8.04 6.65 0.68
C LEU A 66 9.23 6.10 -0.10
N ASP A 67 9.84 5.03 0.41
CA ASP A 67 10.87 4.24 -0.24
C ASP A 67 10.39 2.79 -0.39
N TRP A 68 10.91 2.03 -1.36
CA TRP A 68 10.47 0.66 -1.59
C TRP A 68 11.59 -0.33 -1.30
N ILE A 69 11.24 -1.46 -0.69
CA ILE A 69 12.05 -2.67 -0.61
C ILE A 69 11.31 -3.74 -1.41
N LEU A 70 11.80 -4.02 -2.61
CA LEU A 70 11.11 -4.87 -3.56
C LEU A 70 11.34 -6.36 -3.26
N ILE A 71 10.41 -7.20 -3.71
CA ILE A 71 10.44 -8.63 -3.40
C ILE A 71 11.68 -9.36 -3.93
N ASP A 72 12.32 -8.85 -4.98
CA ASP A 72 13.54 -9.45 -5.55
C ASP A 72 14.82 -9.10 -4.78
N GLU A 73 14.77 -8.14 -3.86
CA GLU A 73 15.86 -7.90 -2.90
C GLU A 73 15.97 -9.03 -1.85
N PHE A 74 14.92 -9.84 -1.69
CA PHE A 74 14.94 -11.03 -0.86
C PHE A 74 15.31 -12.26 -1.69
N LYS A 75 16.49 -12.81 -1.44
CA LYS A 75 16.96 -14.05 -2.08
C LYS A 75 16.04 -15.22 -1.77
N ASP A 76 15.61 -15.32 -0.52
CA ASP A 76 14.84 -16.43 0.02
C ASP A 76 13.88 -15.98 1.14
N PHE A 77 13.09 -16.94 1.62
CA PHE A 77 12.13 -16.71 2.69
C PHE A 77 12.79 -16.40 4.04
N ASP A 78 14.03 -16.85 4.27
CA ASP A 78 14.72 -16.58 5.53
C ASP A 78 15.20 -15.13 5.60
N GLN A 79 15.71 -14.57 4.51
CA GLN A 79 16.00 -13.13 4.41
C GLN A 79 14.72 -12.29 4.59
N PHE A 80 13.60 -12.73 4.02
CA PHE A 80 12.30 -12.08 4.20
C PHE A 80 11.86 -12.07 5.67
N LYS A 81 11.95 -13.20 6.37
CA LYS A 81 11.67 -13.29 7.82
C LYS A 81 12.59 -12.40 8.65
N LYS A 82 13.90 -12.40 8.35
CA LYS A 82 14.88 -11.53 9.02
C LYS A 82 14.54 -10.06 8.82
N TYR A 83 14.06 -9.65 7.65
CA TYR A 83 13.57 -8.29 7.42
C TYR A 83 12.34 -7.96 8.27
N LEU A 84 11.35 -8.86 8.30
CA LEU A 84 10.17 -8.68 9.15
C LEU A 84 10.51 -8.52 10.63
N GLY A 85 11.50 -9.27 11.14
CA GLY A 85 11.98 -9.10 12.51
C GLY A 85 12.75 -7.80 12.77
N ARG A 86 13.33 -7.18 11.73
CA ARG A 86 13.99 -5.87 11.86
C ARG A 86 12.98 -4.72 11.90
N ILE A 87 11.93 -4.79 11.08
CA ILE A 87 10.98 -3.67 10.95
C ILE A 87 10.04 -3.53 12.16
N THR A 88 9.86 -4.57 12.99
CA THR A 88 9.05 -4.49 14.22
C THR A 88 9.53 -3.47 15.23
N ASN A 89 10.83 -3.16 15.20
CA ASN A 89 11.46 -2.21 16.12
C ASN A 89 11.76 -0.87 15.46
N SER A 90 11.28 -0.64 14.23
CA SER A 90 11.53 0.59 13.50
C SER A 90 10.40 1.60 13.77
N ASP A 91 10.75 2.89 13.81
CA ASP A 91 9.77 3.99 13.87
C ASP A 91 9.20 4.37 12.48
N LYS A 92 9.29 3.47 11.50
CA LYS A 92 8.69 3.63 10.18
C LYS A 92 7.35 2.91 10.12
N ASP A 93 6.47 3.42 9.27
CA ASP A 93 5.23 2.73 8.91
C ASP A 93 5.44 2.01 7.58
N PHE A 94 4.74 0.90 7.35
CA PHE A 94 4.97 0.05 6.18
C PHE A 94 3.66 -0.27 5.48
N PHE A 95 3.67 -0.23 4.16
CA PHE A 95 2.67 -0.92 3.35
C PHE A 95 3.25 -2.22 2.80
N VAL A 96 2.37 -3.17 2.52
CA VAL A 96 2.70 -4.43 1.84
C VAL A 96 1.95 -4.50 0.52
N CYS A 97 2.69 -4.62 -0.58
CA CYS A 97 2.15 -4.75 -1.93
C CYS A 97 2.31 -6.20 -2.41
N PHE A 98 1.22 -6.85 -2.75
CA PHE A 98 1.16 -8.27 -3.13
C PHE A 98 0.00 -8.57 -4.09
N ASP A 99 -0.04 -9.77 -4.65
CA ASP A 99 -1.16 -10.21 -5.48
C ASP A 99 -2.34 -10.69 -4.60
N TRP A 100 -3.50 -10.08 -4.76
CA TRP A 100 -4.66 -10.32 -3.89
C TRP A 100 -5.21 -11.75 -4.02
N GLY A 101 -5.35 -12.26 -5.25
CA GLY A 101 -5.90 -13.60 -5.44
C GLY A 101 -4.96 -14.68 -4.94
N LYS A 102 -3.66 -14.54 -5.16
CA LYS A 102 -2.68 -15.46 -4.58
C LYS A 102 -2.70 -15.44 -3.05
N MET A 103 -2.91 -14.27 -2.47
CA MET A 103 -2.97 -14.10 -1.03
C MET A 103 -4.23 -14.73 -0.40
N PHE A 104 -5.37 -14.66 -1.09
CA PHE A 104 -6.66 -15.09 -0.53
C PHE A 104 -7.28 -16.30 -1.23
N GLY A 105 -6.57 -16.93 -2.17
CA GLY A 105 -6.98 -18.16 -2.83
C GLY A 105 -8.09 -17.96 -3.86
N THR A 106 -8.07 -16.86 -4.61
CA THR A 106 -9.06 -16.57 -5.66
C THR A 106 -8.41 -16.56 -7.04
N SER A 107 -9.23 -16.61 -8.10
CA SER A 107 -8.77 -16.53 -9.50
C SER A 107 -8.41 -15.10 -9.93
N TYR A 108 -8.64 -14.08 -9.09
CA TYR A 108 -8.36 -12.69 -9.41
C TYR A 108 -6.85 -12.42 -9.41
N VAL A 109 -6.31 -11.91 -10.51
CA VAL A 109 -4.91 -11.47 -10.59
C VAL A 109 -4.88 -9.95 -10.55
N GLY A 110 -4.28 -9.40 -9.51
CA GLY A 110 -4.27 -7.95 -9.29
C GLY A 110 -3.53 -7.55 -8.03
N GLY A 111 -2.80 -6.44 -8.14
CA GLY A 111 -2.06 -5.86 -7.03
C GLY A 111 -2.98 -5.29 -5.97
N HIS A 112 -2.58 -5.48 -4.72
CA HIS A 112 -3.27 -4.91 -3.56
C HIS A 112 -2.27 -4.43 -2.54
N VAL A 113 -2.63 -3.35 -1.84
CA VAL A 113 -1.76 -2.68 -0.88
C VAL A 113 -2.50 -2.56 0.45
N CYS A 114 -1.90 -3.12 1.49
CA CYS A 114 -2.41 -3.00 2.86
C CYS A 114 -1.40 -2.29 3.75
N VAL A 115 -1.87 -1.68 4.84
CA VAL A 115 -0.97 -1.21 5.91
C VAL A 115 -0.51 -2.43 6.70
N LEU A 116 0.79 -2.57 6.93
CA LEU A 116 1.33 -3.52 7.89
C LEU A 116 1.14 -2.96 9.29
N ASP A 117 0.31 -3.62 10.10
CA ASP A 117 -0.01 -3.17 11.45
C ASP A 117 0.84 -3.87 12.51
N LYS A 118 1.01 -5.20 12.41
CA LYS A 118 1.82 -5.96 13.37
C LYS A 118 2.47 -7.18 12.74
N VAL A 119 3.66 -7.54 13.20
CA VAL A 119 4.32 -8.80 12.86
C VAL A 119 4.38 -9.67 14.12
N TYR A 120 3.91 -10.91 14.02
CA TYR A 120 4.02 -11.92 15.06
C TYR A 120 5.10 -12.92 14.61
N VAL A 121 6.36 -12.56 14.86
CA VAL A 121 7.53 -13.30 14.36
C VAL A 121 7.46 -14.78 14.75
N ASP A 122 7.20 -15.07 16.03
CA ASP A 122 7.16 -16.43 16.57
C ASP A 122 6.01 -17.27 16.01
N LYS A 123 4.92 -16.62 15.55
CA LYS A 123 3.75 -17.28 14.97
C LYS A 123 3.85 -17.43 13.45
N GLY A 124 4.87 -16.84 12.82
CA GLY A 124 4.97 -16.77 11.37
C GLY A 124 3.79 -16.05 10.73
N GLU A 125 3.29 -15.01 11.38
CA GLU A 125 2.08 -14.27 11.00
C GLU A 125 2.32 -12.77 10.96
N ILE A 126 1.50 -12.09 10.17
CA ILE A 126 1.38 -10.64 10.19
C ILE A 126 -0.09 -10.24 10.27
N ARG A 127 -0.37 -9.11 10.90
CA ARG A 127 -1.65 -8.43 10.85
C ARG A 127 -1.54 -7.22 9.92
N MET A 128 -2.48 -7.11 9.00
CA MET A 128 -2.57 -6.02 8.03
C MET A 128 -3.91 -5.30 8.21
N ILE A 129 -3.93 -4.01 7.90
CA ILE A 129 -5.17 -3.24 7.73
C ILE A 129 -5.47 -3.17 6.23
N ASP A 130 -6.54 -3.86 5.83
CA ASP A 130 -6.98 -4.05 4.45
C ASP A 130 -7.99 -2.95 4.07
N PRO A 131 -7.70 -2.09 3.08
CA PRO A 131 -8.63 -1.05 2.65
C PRO A 131 -9.87 -1.60 1.93
N GLU A 132 -9.88 -2.88 1.50
CA GLU A 132 -11.03 -3.52 0.85
C GLU A 132 -12.30 -3.38 1.70
N TYR A 133 -13.38 -2.89 1.11
CA TYR A 133 -14.64 -2.63 1.82
C TYR A 133 -15.47 -3.91 2.04
N ARG A 134 -15.21 -4.96 1.24
CA ARG A 134 -15.92 -6.25 1.33
C ARG A 134 -15.26 -7.25 2.29
N ALA A 135 -14.14 -6.89 2.92
CA ALA A 135 -13.38 -7.78 3.78
C ALA A 135 -13.21 -7.19 5.19
N PRO A 136 -12.94 -8.03 6.21
CA PRO A 136 -12.57 -7.53 7.53
C PRO A 136 -11.37 -6.59 7.44
N LYS A 137 -11.44 -5.44 8.13
CA LYS A 137 -10.39 -4.42 8.08
C LYS A 137 -9.07 -4.94 8.63
N TRP A 138 -9.08 -5.64 9.76
CA TRP A 138 -7.88 -6.31 10.27
C TRP A 138 -7.83 -7.75 9.81
N ARG A 139 -6.71 -8.15 9.20
CA ARG A 139 -6.51 -9.51 8.70
C ARG A 139 -5.19 -10.06 9.18
N VAL A 140 -5.24 -11.19 9.87
CA VAL A 140 -4.05 -11.96 10.22
C VAL A 140 -3.80 -12.99 9.14
N VAL A 141 -2.57 -13.04 8.64
CA VAL A 141 -2.18 -13.92 7.54
C VAL A 141 -0.82 -14.56 7.78
N LYS A 142 -0.61 -15.73 7.19
CA LYS A 142 0.70 -16.40 7.25
C LYS A 142 1.74 -15.66 6.42
N THR A 143 2.89 -15.42 7.03
CA THR A 143 4.04 -14.72 6.42
C THR A 143 4.54 -15.43 5.16
N LYS A 144 4.54 -16.77 5.15
CA LYS A 144 4.92 -17.57 3.97
C LYS A 144 3.98 -17.33 2.79
N LYS A 145 2.67 -17.18 3.05
CA LYS A 145 1.67 -16.91 2.03
C LYS A 145 1.85 -15.50 1.45
N LEU A 146 2.14 -14.51 2.30
CA LEU A 146 2.48 -13.16 1.84
C LEU A 146 3.71 -13.18 0.91
N TYR A 147 4.80 -13.83 1.34
CA TYR A 147 6.02 -13.94 0.53
C TYR A 147 5.73 -14.56 -0.85
N GLN A 148 4.95 -15.65 -0.89
CA GLN A 148 4.54 -16.28 -2.15
C GLN A 148 3.68 -15.36 -3.02
N ALA A 149 2.73 -14.64 -2.42
CA ALA A 149 1.88 -13.67 -3.13
C ALA A 149 2.70 -12.51 -3.69
N MET A 150 3.69 -12.01 -2.95
CA MET A 150 4.62 -10.99 -3.43
C MET A 150 5.51 -11.51 -4.57
N LYS A 151 6.05 -12.74 -4.46
CA LYS A 151 6.88 -13.33 -5.52
C LYS A 151 6.09 -13.53 -6.80
N PHE A 152 4.84 -13.96 -6.70
CA PHE A 152 3.93 -14.08 -7.83
C PHE A 152 3.63 -12.72 -8.47
N HIS A 153 3.37 -11.70 -7.64
CA HIS A 153 3.09 -10.34 -8.12
C HIS A 153 4.31 -9.71 -8.81
N GLY A 154 5.51 -9.90 -8.25
CA GLY A 154 6.78 -9.53 -8.84
C GLY A 154 7.11 -8.02 -8.81
N LYS A 155 8.38 -7.69 -9.02
CA LYS A 155 8.91 -6.33 -8.90
C LYS A 155 8.36 -5.33 -9.92
N LYS A 156 8.01 -5.81 -11.13
CA LYS A 156 7.43 -4.97 -12.19
C LYS A 156 6.09 -4.36 -11.76
N ASN A 157 5.43 -4.99 -10.80
CA ASN A 157 4.20 -4.52 -10.18
C ASN A 157 4.42 -3.94 -8.77
N SER A 158 5.67 -3.59 -8.44
CA SER A 158 6.05 -2.98 -7.15
C SER A 158 5.76 -3.84 -5.92
N ALA A 159 5.74 -5.17 -6.08
CA ALA A 159 5.56 -6.10 -4.97
C ALA A 159 6.70 -5.99 -3.95
N GLY A 160 6.35 -5.99 -2.66
CA GLY A 160 7.31 -5.82 -1.57
C GLY A 160 6.77 -4.91 -0.47
N PHE A 161 7.67 -4.23 0.22
CA PHE A 161 7.34 -3.32 1.31
C PHE A 161 7.53 -1.87 0.85
N TRP A 162 6.54 -1.02 1.14
CA TRP A 162 6.67 0.42 0.90
C TRP A 162 6.83 1.10 2.26
N ASN A 163 8.03 1.60 2.49
CA ASN A 163 8.49 2.15 3.75
C ASN A 163 8.14 3.63 3.80
N LEU A 164 7.28 4.01 4.73
CA LEU A 164 6.88 5.38 4.99
C LEU A 164 7.65 5.90 6.21
N SER A 165 8.38 7.00 6.04
CA SER A 165 9.19 7.60 7.10
C SER A 165 9.15 9.12 7.06
N LEU A 166 9.46 9.76 8.18
CA LEU A 166 9.63 11.20 8.24
C LEU A 166 10.88 11.64 7.48
N ILE A 167 10.79 12.78 6.80
CA ILE A 167 11.98 13.51 6.33
C ILE A 167 12.51 14.27 7.55
N LYS A 168 13.74 13.93 7.98
CA LYS A 168 14.48 14.68 8.99
C LYS A 168 15.14 15.90 8.36
#